data_AF-A0A7K1GIE6-F1
#
_entry.id   AF-A0A7K1GIE6-F1
#
_cell.length_a   1.000
_cell.length_b   1.000
_cell.length_c   1.000
_cell.angle_alpha   90.00
_cell.angle_beta   90.00
_cell.angle_gamma   90.00
#
_symmetry.space_group_name_H-M   'P 1'
#
loop_
_entity.id
_entity.type
_entity.pdbx_description
1 polymer ?
#
loop_
_entity_poly.entity_id
_entity_poly.type
_entity_poly.pdbx_seq_one_letter_code
_entity_poly.pdbx_strand_id
1 'polypeptide(L)'
;MSSLYYLDRSKISLDDVMFNDNVKEALEQFLKEYKYREVIMKYNLPVSNKILLYGKTGCGKTMTAKAIAKHLDKKLIVVNLATIVSSKLGETAKNIESLFKEVQYESSVLFFDEFDSLGQIRDYDNKDNSEMKRVVNAILQLIDNLPEKSILMAATNQIHMIDEALRRRFELQLEYTSPNAEALDSYYDKMLAVYPEEYRAVERIYDISYAEAKTHIFKTVKDNIINSQIALEQ
;
A
#
# COMPACT_ATOMS: atom_id res chain seq x y z
N MET A 1 -0.57 24.01 4.08
CA MET A 1 -0.48 22.60 3.65
C MET A 1 -1.89 22.07 3.61
N SER A 2 -2.32 21.49 2.49
CA SER A 2 -3.65 20.88 2.36
C SER A 2 -3.79 19.77 3.40
N SER A 3 -4.88 19.73 4.16
CA SER A 3 -5.17 18.68 5.16
C SER A 3 -5.52 17.33 4.52
N LEU A 4 -5.62 17.29 3.18
CA LEU A 4 -6.11 16.16 2.40
C LEU A 4 -5.07 15.06 2.16
N TYR A 5 -3.78 15.38 2.31
CA TYR A 5 -2.69 14.41 2.15
C TYR A 5 -1.46 14.82 2.95
N TYR A 6 -0.51 13.90 3.05
CA TYR A 6 0.83 14.18 3.53
C TYR A 6 1.88 13.49 2.65
N LEU A 7 3.11 13.98 2.69
CA LEU A 7 4.24 13.35 2.02
C LEU A 7 4.90 12.35 2.98
N ASP A 8 4.87 11.07 2.62
CA ASP A 8 5.61 10.06 3.35
C ASP A 8 7.09 10.12 2.93
N ARG A 9 7.97 10.21 3.92
CA ARG A 9 9.44 10.32 3.76
C ARG A 9 10.18 9.08 4.23
N SER A 10 9.46 8.00 4.52
CA SER A 10 10.07 6.76 4.99
C SER A 10 10.93 6.13 3.88
N LYS A 11 12.09 5.61 4.26
CA LYS A 11 13.10 5.09 3.31
C LYS A 11 12.99 3.57 3.15
N ILE A 12 11.81 3.04 2.88
CA ILE A 12 11.59 1.60 2.67
C ILE A 12 12.07 1.22 1.26
N SER A 13 12.97 0.24 1.14
CA SER A 13 13.39 -0.35 -0.14
C SER A 13 12.54 -1.56 -0.52
N LEU A 14 12.61 -2.00 -1.79
CA LEU A 14 11.98 -3.25 -2.22
C LEU A 14 12.54 -4.45 -1.45
N ASP A 15 13.81 -4.42 -1.09
CA ASP A 15 14.43 -5.46 -0.27
C ASP A 15 13.82 -5.51 1.13
N ASP A 16 13.26 -4.43 1.67
CA ASP A 16 12.65 -4.44 3.00
C ASP A 16 11.25 -5.08 3.03
N VAL A 17 10.69 -5.40 1.86
CA VAL A 17 9.32 -5.94 1.71
C VAL A 17 9.39 -7.41 1.31
N MET A 18 8.59 -8.23 1.99
CA MET A 18 8.42 -9.63 1.60
C MET A 18 7.26 -9.76 0.63
N PHE A 19 7.52 -10.45 -0.48
CA PHE A 19 6.55 -10.71 -1.53
C PHE A 19 6.35 -12.22 -1.68
N ASN A 20 5.13 -12.65 -1.99
CA ASN A 20 4.95 -13.97 -2.59
C ASN A 20 5.40 -13.93 -4.06
N ASP A 21 5.64 -15.09 -4.67
CA ASP A 21 6.21 -15.17 -6.02
C ASP A 21 5.35 -14.44 -7.06
N ASN A 22 4.03 -14.61 -7.00
CA ASN A 22 3.09 -13.95 -7.91
C ASN A 22 3.19 -12.41 -7.83
N VAL A 23 3.20 -11.85 -6.62
CA VAL A 23 3.32 -10.40 -6.40
C VAL A 23 4.70 -9.92 -6.84
N LYS A 24 5.75 -10.68 -6.55
CA LYS A 24 7.12 -10.34 -6.93
C LYS A 24 7.27 -10.26 -8.44
N GLU A 25 6.85 -11.29 -9.17
CA GLU A 25 6.92 -11.34 -10.63
C GLU A 25 6.12 -10.20 -11.28
N ALA A 26 4.89 -10.01 -10.83
CA ALA A 26 4.02 -8.94 -11.34
C ALA A 26 4.58 -7.54 -11.05
N LEU A 27 5.18 -7.34 -9.87
CA LEU A 27 5.81 -6.08 -9.51
C LEU A 27 7.09 -5.82 -10.31
N GLU A 28 7.93 -6.83 -10.50
CA GLU A 28 9.13 -6.73 -11.33
C GLU A 28 8.78 -6.39 -12.77
N GLN A 29 7.73 -7.01 -13.32
CA GLN A 29 7.23 -6.71 -14.65
C GLN A 29 6.71 -5.26 -14.75
N PHE A 30 5.90 -4.83 -13.79
CA PHE A 30 5.42 -3.44 -13.70
C PHE A 30 6.57 -2.44 -13.68
N LEU A 31 7.61 -2.68 -12.87
CA LEU A 31 8.77 -1.78 -12.78
C LEU A 31 9.55 -1.73 -14.09
N LYS A 32 9.68 -2.85 -14.81
CA LYS A 32 10.30 -2.90 -16.14
C LYS A 32 9.48 -2.10 -17.16
N GLU A 33 8.16 -2.30 -17.20
CA GLU A 33 7.26 -1.55 -18.09
C GLU A 33 7.34 -0.05 -17.82
N TYR A 34 7.27 0.34 -16.55
CA TYR A 34 7.37 1.75 -16.16
C TYR A 34 8.72 2.36 -16.54
N LYS A 35 9.82 1.61 -16.41
CA LYS A 35 11.17 2.04 -16.82
C LYS A 35 11.25 2.30 -18.32
N TYR A 36 10.65 1.43 -19.14
CA TYR A 36 10.68 1.54 -20.61
C TYR A 36 9.44 2.21 -21.22
N ARG A 37 8.61 2.87 -20.40
CA ARG A 37 7.32 3.43 -20.81
C ARG A 37 7.39 4.31 -22.06
N GLU A 38 8.41 5.16 -22.18
CA GLU A 38 8.57 6.06 -23.33
C GLU A 38 8.81 5.31 -24.64
N VAL A 39 9.40 4.12 -24.57
CA VAL A 39 9.57 3.24 -25.73
C VAL A 39 8.26 2.52 -26.05
N ILE A 40 7.59 1.98 -25.03
CA ILE A 40 6.32 1.24 -25.16
C ILE A 40 5.23 2.15 -25.77
N MET A 41 5.11 3.39 -25.28
CA MET A 41 4.15 4.39 -25.75
C MET A 41 4.34 4.78 -27.23
N LYS A 42 5.57 4.72 -27.77
CA LYS A 42 5.82 5.00 -29.20
C LYS A 42 5.12 4.00 -30.13
N TYR A 43 4.80 2.82 -29.61
CA TYR A 43 4.06 1.78 -30.32
C TYR A 43 2.57 1.77 -29.97
N ASN A 44 2.05 2.83 -29.34
CA ASN A 44 0.67 2.93 -28.85
C ASN A 44 0.25 1.79 -27.92
N LEU A 45 1.22 1.20 -27.20
CA LEU A 45 0.96 0.19 -26.20
C LEU A 45 0.72 0.87 -24.85
N PRO A 46 -0.31 0.46 -24.08
CA PRO A 46 -0.58 1.02 -22.77
C PRO A 46 0.50 0.59 -21.77
N VAL A 47 0.83 1.48 -20.83
CA VAL A 47 1.70 1.17 -19.70
C VAL A 47 0.88 1.28 -18.44
N SER A 48 0.84 0.21 -17.66
CA SER A 48 0.05 0.19 -16.45
C SER A 48 0.59 1.22 -15.46
N ASN A 49 -0.29 2.04 -14.88
CA ASN A 49 0.09 3.02 -13.84
C ASN A 49 -0.91 3.07 -12.67
N LYS A 50 -1.89 2.17 -12.64
CA LYS A 50 -2.89 2.07 -11.57
C LYS A 50 -2.81 0.68 -10.93
N ILE A 51 -2.42 0.64 -9.66
CA ILE A 51 -2.19 -0.60 -8.91
C ILE A 51 -3.14 -0.68 -7.71
N LEU A 52 -3.85 -1.81 -7.58
CA LEU A 52 -4.63 -2.15 -6.39
C LEU A 52 -3.92 -3.25 -5.60
N LEU A 53 -3.54 -2.95 -4.37
CA LEU A 53 -3.01 -3.90 -3.40
C LEU A 53 -4.16 -4.37 -2.52
N TYR A 54 -4.43 -5.67 -2.45
CA TYR A 54 -5.51 -6.18 -1.62
C TYR A 54 -5.12 -7.45 -0.87
N GLY A 55 -5.92 -7.84 0.12
CA GLY A 55 -5.72 -9.08 0.87
C GLY A 55 -5.48 -8.83 2.35
N LYS A 56 -4.87 -9.78 3.06
CA LYS A 56 -4.80 -9.76 4.52
C LYS A 56 -4.00 -8.58 5.08
N THR A 57 -4.42 -8.10 6.25
CA THR A 57 -3.70 -7.07 7.00
C THR A 57 -2.30 -7.55 7.41
N GLY A 58 -1.38 -6.62 7.64
CA GLY A 58 -0.03 -6.94 8.13
C GLY A 58 0.90 -7.65 7.14
N CYS A 59 0.49 -7.81 5.88
CA CYS A 59 1.25 -8.55 4.85
C CYS A 59 2.11 -7.67 3.94
N GLY A 60 2.21 -6.35 4.18
CA GLY A 60 3.19 -5.49 3.49
C GLY A 60 2.64 -4.51 2.45
N LYS A 61 1.32 -4.45 2.21
CA LYS A 61 0.69 -3.54 1.20
C LYS A 61 1.20 -2.09 1.27
N THR A 62 1.09 -1.45 2.43
CA THR A 62 1.56 -0.06 2.64
C THR A 62 3.07 0.07 2.48
N MET A 63 3.85 -0.96 2.85
CA MET A 63 5.29 -0.98 2.64
C MET A 63 5.65 -1.07 1.15
N THR A 64 4.89 -1.83 0.36
CA THR A 64 5.07 -1.92 -1.09
C THR A 64 4.94 -0.57 -1.77
N ALA A 65 3.91 0.23 -1.41
CA ALA A 65 3.75 1.57 -1.99
C ALA A 65 4.96 2.49 -1.70
N LYS A 66 5.48 2.42 -0.48
CA LYS A 66 6.70 3.14 -0.05
C LYS A 66 7.92 2.68 -0.83
N ALA A 67 8.09 1.37 -0.98
CA ALA A 67 9.20 0.76 -1.70
C ALA A 67 9.19 1.12 -3.20
N ILE A 68 8.02 1.11 -3.84
CA ILE A 68 7.87 1.51 -5.25
C ILE A 68 8.20 2.99 -5.43
N ALA A 69 7.66 3.86 -4.58
CA ALA A 69 7.94 5.29 -4.66
C ALA A 69 9.44 5.58 -4.53
N LYS A 70 10.11 4.93 -3.58
CA LYS A 70 11.58 5.03 -3.43
C LYS A 70 12.33 4.48 -4.64
N HIS A 71 11.95 3.30 -5.14
CA HIS A 71 12.63 2.66 -6.29
C HIS A 71 12.54 3.52 -7.56
N LEU A 72 11.42 4.21 -7.74
CA LEU A 72 11.16 5.08 -8.91
C LEU A 72 11.61 6.52 -8.70
N ASP A 73 12.26 6.84 -7.57
CA ASP A 73 12.66 8.19 -7.17
C ASP A 73 11.51 9.21 -7.24
N LYS A 74 10.35 8.80 -6.70
CA LYS A 74 9.12 9.61 -6.66
C LYS A 74 8.73 9.93 -5.24
N LYS A 75 8.11 11.10 -5.06
CA LYS A 75 7.40 11.42 -3.82
C LYS A 75 6.22 10.48 -3.64
N LEU A 76 6.03 9.99 -2.42
CA LEU A 76 4.83 9.28 -2.01
C LEU A 76 3.84 10.27 -1.36
N ILE A 77 2.75 10.53 -2.07
CA ILE A 77 1.62 11.33 -1.57
C ILE A 77 0.61 10.36 -0.97
N VAL A 78 0.47 10.36 0.36
CA VAL A 78 -0.50 9.52 1.05
C VAL A 78 -1.75 10.33 1.35
N VAL A 79 -2.89 9.85 0.87
CA VAL A 79 -4.17 10.53 1.03
C VAL A 79 -4.70 10.34 2.44
N ASN A 80 -5.13 11.43 3.07
CA ASN A 80 -5.78 11.38 4.37
C ASN A 80 -7.28 11.13 4.19
N LEU A 81 -7.65 9.84 4.11
CA LEU A 81 -9.04 9.43 3.91
C LEU A 81 -9.95 9.85 5.05
N ALA A 82 -9.47 9.83 6.30
CA ALA A 82 -10.27 10.27 7.44
C ALA A 82 -10.74 11.73 7.28
N THR A 83 -9.86 12.63 6.83
CA THR A 83 -10.22 14.02 6.55
C THR A 83 -11.20 14.13 5.39
N ILE A 84 -10.98 13.37 4.30
CA ILE A 84 -11.87 13.37 3.13
C ILE A 84 -13.28 12.87 3.48
N VAL A 85 -13.40 11.77 4.21
CA VAL A 85 -14.67 11.12 4.56
C VAL A 85 -15.43 11.86 5.67
N SER A 86 -14.72 12.57 6.55
CA SER A 86 -15.35 13.39 7.61
C SER A 86 -16.10 14.63 7.09
N SER A 87 -15.85 15.03 5.84
CA SER A 87 -16.54 16.16 5.19
C SER A 87 -17.95 15.77 4.73
N LYS A 88 -18.83 16.75 4.51
CA LYS A 88 -20.15 16.47 3.90
C LYS A 88 -19.92 15.81 2.54
N LEU A 89 -20.74 14.84 2.12
CA LEU A 89 -20.51 14.06 0.89
C LEU A 89 -20.31 14.91 -0.37
N GLY A 90 -21.01 16.05 -0.47
CA GLY A 90 -20.81 17.03 -1.55
C GLY A 90 -19.45 17.76 -1.53
N GLU A 91 -18.82 17.89 -0.35
CA GLU A 91 -17.46 18.41 -0.16
C GLU A 91 -16.41 17.32 -0.40
N THR A 92 -16.73 16.06 -0.08
CA THR A 92 -15.85 14.90 -0.32
C THR A 92 -15.40 14.82 -1.79
N ALA A 93 -16.35 14.89 -2.74
CA ALA A 93 -16.01 14.86 -4.16
C ALA A 93 -15.08 16.02 -4.57
N LYS A 94 -15.38 17.24 -4.10
CA LYS A 94 -14.56 18.44 -4.39
C LYS A 94 -13.15 18.35 -3.80
N ASN A 95 -13.03 17.77 -2.60
CA ASN A 95 -11.75 17.55 -1.95
C ASN A 95 -10.89 16.56 -2.75
N ILE A 96 -11.49 15.45 -3.22
CA ILE A 96 -10.78 14.47 -4.06
C ILE A 96 -10.37 15.09 -5.41
N GLU A 97 -11.26 15.86 -6.06
CA GLU A 97 -10.91 16.57 -7.30
C GLU A 97 -9.74 17.55 -7.10
N SER A 98 -9.74 18.28 -5.99
CA SER A 98 -8.68 19.23 -5.66
C SER A 98 -7.35 18.52 -5.39
N LEU A 99 -7.38 17.40 -4.67
CA LEU A 99 -6.23 16.54 -4.44
C LEU A 99 -5.62 16.05 -5.76
N PHE A 100 -6.43 15.50 -6.67
CA PHE A 100 -5.92 15.00 -7.95
C PHE A 100 -5.34 16.12 -8.82
N LYS A 101 -5.95 17.31 -8.82
CA LYS A 101 -5.37 18.47 -9.51
C LYS A 101 -3.97 18.78 -9.00
N GLU A 102 -3.73 18.79 -7.68
CA GLU A 102 -2.40 19.01 -7.12
C GLU A 102 -1.40 17.92 -7.54
N VAL A 103 -1.83 16.65 -7.49
CA VAL A 103 -1.00 15.47 -7.83
C VAL A 103 -0.59 15.46 -9.32
N GLN A 104 -1.48 15.88 -10.22
CA GLN A 104 -1.22 15.87 -11.67
C GLN A 104 0.03 16.69 -12.05
N TYR A 105 0.38 17.72 -11.28
CA TYR A 105 1.54 18.56 -11.54
C TYR A 105 2.86 17.98 -11.04
N GLU A 106 2.86 17.03 -10.10
CA GLU A 106 4.07 16.59 -9.38
C GLU A 106 4.71 15.28 -9.87
N SER A 107 4.12 14.54 -10.83
CA SER A 107 4.63 13.24 -11.30
C SER A 107 5.01 12.26 -10.15
N SER A 108 4.08 12.05 -9.22
CA SER A 108 4.29 11.31 -7.96
C SER A 108 3.65 9.92 -7.94
N VAL A 109 3.84 9.20 -6.83
CA VAL A 109 2.99 8.06 -6.45
C VAL A 109 1.89 8.58 -5.53
N LEU A 110 0.64 8.51 -5.97
CA LEU A 110 -0.54 8.83 -5.17
C LEU A 110 -1.04 7.53 -4.52
N PHE A 111 -1.11 7.50 -3.19
CA PHE A 111 -1.45 6.32 -2.43
C PHE A 111 -2.69 6.50 -1.55
N PHE A 112 -3.71 5.69 -1.83
CA PHE A 112 -4.91 5.55 -1.03
C PHE A 112 -4.78 4.32 -0.14
N ASP A 113 -4.45 4.49 1.14
CA ASP A 113 -4.55 3.40 2.11
C ASP A 113 -6.00 3.26 2.59
N GLU A 114 -6.44 2.06 2.97
CA GLU A 114 -7.84 1.79 3.39
C GLU A 114 -8.89 2.26 2.36
N PHE A 115 -8.65 1.97 1.08
CA PHE A 115 -9.48 2.45 -0.04
C PHE A 115 -10.95 1.98 0.02
N ASP A 116 -11.25 0.91 0.74
CA ASP A 116 -12.62 0.47 1.03
C ASP A 116 -13.46 1.52 1.76
N SER A 117 -12.84 2.45 2.50
CA SER A 117 -13.55 3.58 3.13
C SER A 117 -14.15 4.58 2.12
N LEU A 118 -13.58 4.67 0.91
CA LEU A 118 -14.11 5.47 -0.20
C LEU A 118 -14.92 4.64 -1.21
N GLY A 119 -14.55 3.37 -1.39
CA GLY A 119 -15.07 2.50 -2.43
C GLY A 119 -16.28 1.65 -2.02
N GLN A 120 -16.78 1.80 -0.79
CA GLN A 120 -17.80 0.92 -0.19
C GLN A 120 -19.08 0.77 -1.05
N ILE A 121 -19.40 -0.48 -1.40
CA ILE A 121 -20.73 -0.88 -1.88
C ILE A 121 -21.70 -0.70 -0.71
N ARG A 122 -22.58 0.30 -0.78
CA ARG A 122 -23.72 0.41 0.14
C ARG A 122 -24.99 0.10 -0.63
N ASP A 123 -25.85 -0.73 -0.02
CA ASP A 123 -27.10 -1.17 -0.62
C ASP A 123 -27.94 0.00 -1.14
N TYR A 124 -28.43 -0.17 -2.37
CA TYR A 124 -28.89 0.87 -3.28
C TYR A 124 -30.21 1.57 -2.88
N ASP A 125 -30.76 1.31 -1.69
CA ASP A 125 -32.15 1.64 -1.34
C ASP A 125 -32.40 2.89 -0.49
N ASN A 126 -31.37 3.69 -0.12
CA ASN A 126 -31.56 4.94 0.65
C ASN A 126 -31.07 6.21 -0.08
N LYS A 127 -31.67 7.37 0.24
CA LYS A 127 -31.37 8.69 -0.37
C LYS A 127 -29.90 9.12 -0.30
N ASP A 128 -29.17 8.68 0.73
CA ASP A 128 -27.73 8.91 0.90
C ASP A 128 -26.87 8.29 -0.22
N ASN A 129 -27.44 7.36 -1.02
CA ASN A 129 -26.74 6.72 -2.13
C ASN A 129 -26.48 7.64 -3.33
N SER A 130 -27.26 8.72 -3.51
CA SER A 130 -27.07 9.62 -4.65
C SER A 130 -25.75 10.40 -4.55
N GLU A 131 -25.38 10.82 -3.35
CA GLU A 131 -24.14 11.55 -3.10
C GLU A 131 -22.93 10.62 -3.13
N MET A 132 -23.04 9.41 -2.58
CA MET A 132 -21.95 8.42 -2.69
C MET A 132 -21.69 7.98 -4.13
N LYS A 133 -22.74 7.75 -4.93
CA LYS A 133 -22.57 7.51 -6.38
C LYS A 133 -21.83 8.64 -7.06
N ARG A 134 -22.07 9.88 -6.65
CA ARG A 134 -21.36 11.05 -7.19
C ARG A 134 -19.89 11.03 -6.81
N VAL A 135 -19.54 10.63 -5.59
CA VAL A 135 -18.15 10.45 -5.15
C VAL A 135 -17.46 9.35 -5.95
N VAL A 136 -18.08 8.16 -6.09
CA VAL A 136 -17.53 7.05 -6.88
C VAL A 136 -17.31 7.47 -8.34
N ASN A 137 -18.30 8.12 -8.96
CA ASN A 137 -18.17 8.63 -10.32
C ASN A 137 -17.06 9.67 -10.47
N ALA A 138 -16.90 10.56 -9.48
CA ALA A 138 -15.79 11.53 -9.48
C ALA A 138 -14.44 10.80 -9.41
N ILE A 139 -14.29 9.81 -8.53
CA ILE A 139 -13.06 9.00 -8.43
C ILE A 139 -12.79 8.31 -9.77
N LEU A 140 -13.78 7.66 -10.39
CA LEU A 140 -13.63 7.00 -11.69
C LEU A 140 -13.07 7.95 -12.76
N GLN A 141 -13.66 9.15 -12.87
CA GLN A 141 -13.20 10.16 -13.81
C GLN A 141 -11.77 10.62 -13.51
N LEU A 142 -11.40 10.74 -12.24
CA LEU A 142 -10.06 11.18 -11.85
C LEU A 142 -9.00 10.10 -12.10
N ILE A 143 -9.34 8.82 -11.92
CA ILE A 143 -8.48 7.70 -12.28
C ILE A 143 -8.27 7.64 -13.79
N ASP A 144 -9.34 7.83 -14.58
CA ASP A 144 -9.29 7.80 -16.05
C ASP A 144 -8.43 8.95 -16.62
N ASN A 145 -8.39 10.10 -15.93
CA ASN A 145 -7.60 11.27 -16.31
C ASN A 145 -6.23 11.36 -15.61
N LEU A 146 -5.76 10.28 -14.97
CA LEU A 146 -4.46 10.28 -14.32
C LEU A 146 -3.33 10.34 -15.37
N PRO A 147 -2.36 11.28 -15.25
CA PRO A 147 -1.23 11.34 -16.16
C PRO A 147 -0.41 10.05 -16.14
N GLU A 148 0.05 9.60 -17.30
CA GLU A 148 0.83 8.36 -17.45
C GLU A 148 2.17 8.39 -16.67
N LYS A 149 2.71 9.58 -16.41
CA LYS A 149 3.92 9.75 -15.58
C LYS A 149 3.65 9.61 -14.08
N SER A 150 2.41 9.73 -13.65
CA SER A 150 1.99 9.54 -12.27
C SER A 150 1.55 8.09 -12.06
N ILE A 151 1.70 7.59 -10.84
CA ILE A 151 1.26 6.24 -10.47
C ILE A 151 0.19 6.40 -9.40
N LEU A 152 -0.93 5.72 -9.60
CA LEU A 152 -1.97 5.57 -8.59
C LEU A 152 -1.83 4.21 -7.94
N MET A 153 -1.78 4.21 -6.61
CA MET A 153 -1.81 3.00 -5.80
C MET A 153 -2.96 3.09 -4.81
N ALA A 154 -3.68 1.99 -4.64
CA ALA A 154 -4.69 1.85 -3.59
C ALA A 154 -4.41 0.57 -2.81
N ALA A 155 -4.62 0.59 -1.49
CA ALA A 155 -4.55 -0.58 -0.64
C ALA A 155 -5.89 -0.81 0.07
N THR A 156 -6.32 -2.07 0.17
CA THR A 156 -7.53 -2.44 0.91
C THR A 156 -7.35 -3.80 1.59
N ASN A 157 -8.09 -4.00 2.69
CA ASN A 157 -8.24 -5.33 3.29
C ASN A 157 -9.52 -6.04 2.81
N GLN A 158 -10.46 -5.31 2.18
CA GLN A 158 -11.81 -5.76 1.89
C GLN A 158 -12.17 -5.49 0.43
N ILE A 159 -11.49 -6.17 -0.51
CA ILE A 159 -11.73 -6.00 -1.95
C ILE A 159 -13.18 -6.25 -2.37
N HIS A 160 -13.89 -7.13 -1.66
CA HIS A 160 -15.30 -7.43 -1.92
C HIS A 160 -16.25 -6.26 -1.58
N MET A 161 -15.79 -5.30 -0.77
CA MET A 161 -16.56 -4.10 -0.44
C MET A 161 -16.33 -2.97 -1.46
N ILE A 162 -15.37 -3.09 -2.36
CA ILE A 162 -15.11 -2.05 -3.36
C ILE A 162 -16.03 -2.24 -4.56
N ASP A 163 -16.67 -1.17 -4.99
CA ASP A 163 -17.45 -1.12 -6.22
C ASP A 163 -16.68 -1.69 -7.43
N GLU A 164 -17.36 -2.52 -8.21
CA GLU A 164 -16.75 -3.23 -9.33
C GLU A 164 -16.20 -2.28 -10.40
N ALA A 165 -16.87 -1.14 -10.65
CA ALA A 165 -16.41 -0.16 -11.63
C ALA A 165 -15.07 0.44 -11.20
N LEU A 166 -14.89 0.73 -9.91
CA LEU A 166 -13.60 1.20 -9.37
C LEU A 166 -12.53 0.12 -9.52
N ARG A 167 -12.84 -1.13 -9.15
CA ARG A 167 -11.87 -2.23 -9.25
C ARG A 167 -11.36 -2.42 -10.68
N ARG A 168 -12.24 -2.36 -11.68
CA ARG A 168 -11.89 -2.51 -13.10
C ARG A 168 -10.97 -1.40 -13.63
N ARG A 169 -10.81 -0.28 -12.93
CA ARG A 169 -9.88 0.79 -13.31
C ARG A 169 -8.44 0.55 -12.85
N PHE A 170 -8.25 -0.35 -11.90
CA PHE A 170 -6.91 -0.77 -11.52
C PHE A 170 -6.45 -1.89 -12.45
N GLU A 171 -5.48 -1.55 -13.30
CA GLU A 171 -4.92 -2.41 -14.33
C GLU A 171 -4.13 -3.58 -13.73
N LEU A 172 -3.41 -3.29 -12.63
CA LEU A 172 -2.67 -4.29 -11.88
C LEU A 172 -3.32 -4.52 -10.51
N GLN A 173 -3.74 -5.74 -10.23
CA GLN A 173 -4.30 -6.12 -8.93
C GLN A 173 -3.38 -7.16 -8.27
N LEU A 174 -2.83 -6.83 -7.11
CA LEU A 174 -1.84 -7.64 -6.39
C LEU A 174 -2.43 -8.16 -5.09
N GLU A 175 -2.52 -9.49 -4.96
CA GLU A 175 -3.06 -10.15 -3.78
C GLU A 175 -1.99 -10.49 -2.75
N TYR A 176 -2.21 -10.02 -1.53
CA TYR A 176 -1.38 -10.28 -0.36
C TYR A 176 -2.08 -11.30 0.53
N THR A 177 -1.56 -12.51 0.50
CA THR A 177 -1.99 -13.63 1.34
C THR A 177 -1.16 -13.73 2.61
N SER A 178 -1.62 -14.53 3.58
CA SER A 178 -0.77 -14.92 4.72
C SER A 178 0.49 -15.60 4.20
N PRO A 179 1.67 -15.33 4.80
CA PRO A 179 2.88 -16.04 4.45
C PRO A 179 2.78 -17.52 4.81
N ASN A 180 3.42 -18.37 4.02
CA ASN A 180 3.62 -19.77 4.38
C ASN A 180 4.79 -19.90 5.37
N ALA A 181 5.01 -21.12 5.88
CA ALA A 181 6.08 -21.39 6.86
C ALA A 181 7.47 -21.00 6.32
N GLU A 182 7.78 -21.36 5.07
CA GLU A 182 9.08 -21.08 4.44
C GLU A 182 9.37 -19.56 4.30
N ALA A 183 8.35 -18.79 3.93
CA ALA A 183 8.45 -17.34 3.84
C ALA A 183 8.58 -16.69 5.22
N LEU A 184 7.91 -17.23 6.25
CA LEU A 184 8.10 -16.81 7.63
C LEU A 184 9.50 -17.15 8.13
N ASP A 185 10.02 -18.33 7.84
CA ASP A 185 11.40 -18.71 8.21
C ASP A 185 12.42 -17.72 7.64
N SER A 186 12.31 -17.44 6.34
CA SER A 186 13.13 -16.45 5.66
C SER A 186 12.98 -15.05 6.28
N TYR A 187 11.77 -14.70 6.72
CA TYR A 187 11.50 -13.44 7.42
C TYR A 187 12.16 -13.37 8.80
N TYR A 188 12.04 -14.41 9.62
CA TYR A 188 12.70 -14.52 10.91
C TYR A 188 14.21 -14.41 10.76
N ASP A 189 14.80 -15.17 9.83
CA ASP A 189 16.25 -15.17 9.58
C ASP A 189 16.76 -13.76 9.25
N LYS A 190 16.08 -13.10 8.30
CA LYS A 190 16.43 -11.74 7.89
C LYS A 190 16.28 -10.73 9.04
N MET A 191 15.18 -10.81 9.79
CA MET A 191 14.90 -9.89 10.89
C MET A 191 15.83 -10.09 12.09
N LEU A 192 16.27 -11.32 12.36
CA LEU A 192 17.16 -11.63 13.47
C LEU A 192 18.64 -11.37 13.15
N ALA A 193 19.03 -11.42 11.87
CA ALA A 193 20.41 -11.21 11.42
C ALA A 193 21.01 -9.85 11.83
N VAL A 194 20.17 -8.84 12.07
CA VAL A 194 20.63 -7.49 12.48
C VAL A 194 21.06 -7.42 13.95
N TYR A 195 20.69 -8.40 14.78
CA TYR A 195 21.02 -8.44 16.20
C TYR A 195 22.24 -9.34 16.46
N PRO A 196 23.02 -9.12 17.53
CA PRO A 196 24.02 -10.07 18.02
C PRO A 196 23.44 -11.47 18.32
N GLU A 197 24.24 -12.53 18.13
CA GLU A 197 23.80 -13.94 18.26
C GLU A 197 23.15 -14.26 19.61
N GLU A 198 23.69 -13.71 20.70
CA GLU A 198 23.19 -13.88 22.07
C GLU A 198 21.73 -13.41 22.27
N TYR A 199 21.23 -12.50 21.44
CA TYR A 199 19.85 -12.00 21.53
C TYR A 199 18.90 -12.64 20.51
N ARG A 200 19.40 -13.50 19.61
CA ARG A 200 18.60 -14.09 18.51
C ARG A 200 17.73 -15.27 18.94
N ALA A 201 17.79 -15.70 20.19
CA ALA A 201 16.95 -16.78 20.71
C ALA A 201 15.47 -16.37 20.73
N VAL A 202 14.77 -16.65 19.63
CA VAL A 202 13.35 -16.35 19.43
C VAL A 202 12.64 -17.59 18.91
N GLU A 203 11.61 -18.04 19.63
CA GLU A 203 10.72 -19.11 19.18
C GLU A 203 9.91 -18.63 17.96
N ARG A 204 9.93 -19.39 16.86
CA ARG A 204 9.21 -19.03 15.63
C ARG A 204 7.73 -19.40 15.75
N ILE A 205 6.87 -18.44 15.45
CA ILE A 205 5.42 -18.62 15.37
C ILE A 205 5.00 -18.58 13.89
N TYR A 206 4.15 -19.52 13.50
CA TYR A 206 3.61 -19.69 12.14
C TYR A 206 2.13 -19.32 12.05
N ASP A 207 1.57 -19.33 10.84
CA ASP A 207 0.17 -18.95 10.54
C ASP A 207 -0.22 -17.52 10.92
N ILE A 208 0.78 -16.65 11.07
CA ILE A 208 0.64 -15.23 11.40
C ILE A 208 1.12 -14.34 10.26
N SER A 209 0.72 -13.07 10.26
CA SER A 209 1.21 -12.06 9.31
C SER A 209 2.65 -11.65 9.62
N TYR A 210 3.32 -11.02 8.64
CA TYR A 210 4.66 -10.44 8.86
C TYR A 210 4.65 -9.37 9.96
N ALA A 211 3.57 -8.60 10.10
CA ALA A 211 3.45 -7.59 11.16
C ALA A 211 3.36 -8.23 12.56
N GLU A 212 2.64 -9.33 12.69
CA GLU A 212 2.57 -10.10 13.95
C GLU A 212 3.92 -10.74 14.27
N ALA A 213 4.57 -11.38 13.28
CA ALA A 213 5.90 -11.96 13.43
C ALA A 213 6.93 -10.90 13.87
N LYS A 214 6.90 -9.72 13.24
CA LYS A 214 7.74 -8.57 13.61
C LYS A 214 7.54 -8.16 15.07
N THR A 215 6.29 -8.07 15.50
CA THR A 215 5.93 -7.68 16.86
C THR A 215 6.45 -8.69 17.87
N HIS A 216 6.30 -9.98 17.56
CA HIS A 216 6.84 -11.08 18.37
C HIS A 216 8.36 -11.01 18.48
N ILE A 217 9.07 -10.92 17.34
CA ILE A 217 10.54 -10.78 17.31
C ILE A 217 10.99 -9.60 18.16
N PHE A 218 10.39 -8.42 17.96
CA PHE A 218 10.78 -7.22 18.70
C PHE A 218 10.54 -7.33 20.20
N LYS A 219 9.47 -8.01 20.62
CA LYS A 219 9.22 -8.24 22.03
C LYS A 219 10.27 -9.18 22.62
N THR A 220 10.47 -10.34 22.03
CA THR A 220 11.40 -11.35 22.55
C THR A 220 12.84 -10.87 22.55
N VAL A 221 13.30 -10.19 21.48
CA VAL A 221 14.67 -9.64 21.42
C VAL A 221 14.88 -8.58 22.51
N LYS A 222 13.88 -7.72 22.77
CA LYS A 222 13.97 -6.75 23.88
C LYS A 222 14.09 -7.45 25.23
N ASP A 223 13.27 -8.48 25.46
CA ASP A 223 13.31 -9.24 26.71
C ASP A 223 14.67 -9.93 26.90
N ASN A 224 15.23 -10.51 25.83
CA ASN A 224 16.57 -11.12 25.84
C ASN A 224 17.66 -10.11 26.22
N ILE A 225 17.63 -8.91 25.63
CA ILE A 225 18.58 -7.84 25.94
C ILE A 225 18.45 -7.40 27.40
N ILE A 226 17.23 -7.16 27.87
CA ILE A 226 16.97 -6.72 29.26
C ILE A 226 17.48 -7.77 30.25
N ASN A 227 17.15 -9.05 30.03
CA ASN A 227 17.58 -10.13 30.91
C ASN A 227 19.11 -10.28 30.94
N SER A 228 19.78 -10.09 29.80
CA SER A 228 21.24 -10.08 29.73
C SER A 228 21.86 -8.94 30.53
N GLN A 229 21.28 -7.73 30.49
CA GLN A 229 21.77 -6.60 31.29
C GLN A 229 21.56 -6.83 32.79
N ILE A 230 20.39 -7.34 33.19
CA ILE A 230 20.10 -7.67 34.60
C ILE A 230 21.12 -8.68 35.14
N ALA A 231 21.53 -9.67 34.33
CA ALA A 231 22.50 -10.67 34.74
C ALA A 231 23.94 -10.11 34.89
N LEU A 232 24.28 -9.00 34.21
CA LEU A 232 25.57 -8.32 34.35
C LEU A 232 25.64 -7.39 35.57
N GLU A 233 24.49 -6.98 36.10
CA GLU A 233 24.38 -6.14 37.30
C GLU A 233 24.41 -6.95 38.62
N GLN A 234 24.36 -8.29 38.54
CA GLN A 234 24.42 -9.23 39.67
C GLN A 234 25.81 -9.83 39.85
#